data_AF-A0A6M3JWB9-F1
#
_entry.id   AF-A0A6M3JWB9-F1
#
_cell.length_a   1.000
_cell.length_b   1.000
_cell.length_c   1.000
_cell.angle_alpha   90.00
_cell.angle_beta   90.00
_cell.angle_gamma   90.00
#
_symmetry.space_group_name_H-M   'P 1'
#
loop_
_entity.id
_entity.type
_entity.pdbx_description
1 polymer ?
#
loop_
_entity_poly.entity_id
_entity_poly.type
_entity_poly.pdbx_seq_one_letter_code
_entity_poly.pdbx_strand_id
1 'polypeptide(L)'
;MKSLKERLKGRKKDYARIVASEYVAEIIIEKITPILPDINVIIYPDNIYVYISVKDIEDFEESSISELSSLFDLKWDRSIEKDTISYYSYMNKYKRIISLTVSAKPTDSCKIIRIPTGKTKQVTKTIIVEEAEFEYLVECSDD
;
A
#
# COMPACT_ATOMS: atom_id res chain seq x y z
N MET A 1 -24.97 -31.08 -7.83
CA MET A 1 -24.23 -30.28 -8.84
C MET A 1 -25.15 -29.19 -9.38
N LYS A 2 -24.71 -27.93 -9.46
CA LYS A 2 -25.52 -26.83 -10.04
C LYS A 2 -25.72 -27.03 -11.54
N SER A 3 -26.87 -26.61 -12.07
CA SER A 3 -27.16 -26.70 -13.51
C SER A 3 -26.27 -25.75 -14.32
N LEU A 4 -26.07 -26.07 -15.62
CA LEU A 4 -25.33 -25.21 -16.54
C LEU A 4 -25.92 -23.78 -16.61
N LYS A 5 -27.26 -23.66 -16.60
CA LYS A 5 -27.97 -22.38 -16.63
C LYS A 5 -27.69 -21.52 -15.39
N GLU A 6 -27.65 -22.12 -14.21
CA GLU A 6 -27.31 -21.42 -12.96
C GLU A 6 -25.84 -20.98 -12.94
N ARG A 7 -24.93 -21.83 -13.43
CA ARG A 7 -23.50 -21.50 -13.57
C ARG A 7 -23.29 -20.31 -14.51
N LEU A 8 -23.99 -20.30 -15.65
CA LEU A 8 -23.94 -19.19 -16.62
C LEU A 8 -24.55 -17.90 -16.07
N LYS A 9 -25.66 -17.98 -15.33
CA LYS A 9 -26.26 -16.81 -14.66
C LYS A 9 -25.34 -16.22 -13.58
N GLY A 10 -24.63 -17.07 -12.84
CA GLY A 10 -23.58 -16.64 -11.89
C GLY A 10 -22.47 -15.87 -12.60
N ARG A 11 -21.88 -16.47 -13.65
CA ARG A 11 -20.82 -15.82 -14.46
C ARG A 11 -21.24 -14.47 -15.02
N LYS A 12 -22.49 -14.32 -15.51
CA LYS A 12 -23.00 -13.04 -16.00
C LYS A 12 -23.04 -11.97 -14.91
N LYS A 13 -23.44 -12.34 -13.68
CA LYS A 13 -23.48 -11.40 -12.55
C LYS A 13 -22.08 -10.99 -12.12
N ASP A 14 -21.15 -11.94 -12.05
CA ASP A 14 -19.78 -11.65 -11.67
C ASP A 14 -19.10 -10.75 -12.71
N TYR A 15 -19.33 -11.02 -14.00
CA TYR A 15 -18.85 -10.16 -15.09
C TYR A 15 -19.40 -8.72 -14.98
N ALA A 16 -20.71 -8.56 -14.77
CA ALA A 16 -21.30 -7.23 -14.61
C ALA A 16 -20.75 -6.48 -13.38
N ARG A 17 -20.38 -7.20 -12.31
CA ARG A 17 -19.77 -6.59 -11.12
C ARG A 17 -18.35 -6.14 -11.38
N ILE A 18 -17.56 -6.92 -12.12
CA ILE A 18 -16.21 -6.56 -12.54
C ILE A 18 -16.25 -5.30 -13.41
N VAL A 19 -17.12 -5.24 -14.43
CA VAL A 19 -17.26 -4.03 -15.28
C VAL A 19 -17.63 -2.80 -14.44
N ALA A 20 -18.49 -2.96 -13.44
CA ALA A 20 -18.80 -1.85 -12.53
C ALA A 20 -17.60 -1.46 -11.65
N SER A 21 -16.76 -2.40 -11.24
CA SER A 21 -15.50 -2.10 -10.54
C SER A 21 -14.47 -1.43 -11.45
N GLU A 22 -14.40 -1.81 -12.73
CA GLU A 22 -13.53 -1.18 -13.74
C GLU A 22 -13.88 0.30 -13.91
N TYR A 23 -15.15 0.62 -14.07
CA TYR A 23 -15.60 2.01 -14.15
C TYR A 23 -15.25 2.82 -12.89
N VAL A 24 -15.36 2.21 -11.71
CA VAL A 24 -14.95 2.88 -10.46
C VAL A 24 -13.42 3.07 -10.44
N ALA A 25 -12.65 2.08 -10.86
CA ALA A 25 -11.20 2.17 -10.92
C ALA A 25 -10.74 3.30 -11.85
N GLU A 26 -11.37 3.47 -13.02
CA GLU A 26 -11.10 4.57 -13.94
C GLU A 26 -11.27 5.95 -13.26
N ILE A 27 -12.38 6.18 -12.57
CA ILE A 27 -12.63 7.43 -11.83
C ILE A 27 -11.55 7.69 -10.76
N ILE A 28 -11.11 6.64 -10.06
CA ILE A 28 -10.06 6.76 -9.03
C ILE A 28 -8.71 7.08 -9.68
N ILE A 29 -8.36 6.39 -10.77
CA ILE A 29 -7.12 6.63 -11.52
C ILE A 29 -7.09 8.06 -12.03
N GLU A 30 -8.16 8.55 -12.69
CA GLU A 30 -8.26 9.92 -13.21
C GLU A 30 -8.00 10.99 -12.14
N LYS A 31 -8.38 10.71 -10.89
CA LYS A 31 -8.17 11.60 -9.74
C LYS A 31 -6.75 11.52 -9.18
N ILE A 32 -6.10 10.37 -9.24
CA ILE A 32 -4.77 10.15 -8.68
C ILE A 32 -3.67 10.53 -9.66
N THR A 33 -3.83 10.23 -10.95
CA THR A 33 -2.81 10.46 -11.99
C THR A 33 -2.20 11.87 -12.02
N PRO A 34 -2.95 12.96 -11.78
CA PRO A 34 -2.37 14.30 -11.70
C PRO A 34 -1.39 14.50 -10.55
N ILE A 35 -1.52 13.71 -9.48
CA ILE A 35 -0.68 13.76 -8.27
C ILE A 35 0.44 12.73 -8.41
N LEU A 36 0.09 11.48 -8.75
CA LEU A 36 1.01 10.35 -8.86
C LEU A 36 0.77 9.59 -10.17
N PRO A 37 1.70 9.65 -11.15
CA PRO A 37 1.46 9.09 -12.48
C PRO A 37 1.67 7.57 -12.58
N ASP A 38 2.52 6.98 -11.75
CA ASP A 38 2.91 5.56 -11.84
C ASP A 38 1.97 4.66 -11.02
N ILE A 39 0.81 4.34 -11.60
CA ILE A 39 -0.27 3.60 -10.95
C ILE A 39 -0.45 2.20 -11.57
N ASN A 40 -0.51 1.18 -10.72
CA ASN A 40 -0.92 -0.18 -11.06
C ASN A 40 -2.22 -0.53 -10.33
N VAL A 41 -3.21 -1.09 -11.04
CA VAL A 41 -4.51 -1.42 -10.44
C VAL A 41 -4.86 -2.89 -10.65
N ILE A 42 -5.32 -3.54 -9.58
CA ILE A 42 -5.85 -4.91 -9.59
C ILE A 42 -7.33 -4.85 -9.21
N ILE A 43 -8.19 -5.39 -10.06
CA ILE A 43 -9.64 -5.28 -9.94
C ILE A 43 -10.27 -6.63 -9.66
N TYR A 44 -11.06 -6.69 -8.60
CA TYR A 44 -11.93 -7.80 -8.25
C TYR A 44 -13.41 -7.34 -8.25
N PRO A 45 -14.38 -8.28 -8.22
CA PRO A 45 -15.80 -7.92 -8.29
C PRO A 45 -16.26 -6.91 -7.24
N ASP A 46 -15.65 -6.91 -6.05
CA ASP A 46 -16.02 -6.03 -4.93
C ASP A 46 -14.86 -5.22 -4.34
N ASN A 47 -13.64 -5.52 -4.78
CA ASN A 47 -12.42 -4.92 -4.23
C ASN A 47 -11.59 -4.34 -5.36
N ILE A 48 -11.01 -3.17 -5.14
CA ILE A 48 -10.09 -2.52 -6.06
C ILE A 48 -8.82 -2.24 -5.27
N TYR A 49 -7.69 -2.71 -5.78
CA TYR A 49 -6.38 -2.46 -5.18
C TYR A 49 -5.59 -1.54 -6.10
N VAL A 50 -5.22 -0.38 -5.60
CA VAL A 50 -4.46 0.64 -6.30
C VAL A 50 -3.07 0.68 -5.67
N TYR A 51 -2.06 0.29 -6.44
CA TYR A 51 -0.66 0.30 -6.04
C TYR A 51 0.06 1.40 -6.77
N ILE A 52 0.82 2.21 -6.04
CA ILE A 52 1.51 3.37 -6.57
C ILE A 52 2.95 3.28 -6.10
N SER A 53 3.89 3.47 -7.02
CA SER A 53 5.32 3.56 -6.66
C SER A 53 5.78 4.99 -6.82
N VAL A 54 6.41 5.52 -5.78
CA VAL A 54 7.02 6.86 -5.80
C VAL A 54 8.51 6.71 -5.53
N LYS A 55 9.31 7.56 -6.20
CA LYS A 55 10.77 7.51 -6.11
C LYS A 55 11.31 8.25 -4.90
N ASP A 56 10.59 9.28 -4.47
CA ASP A 56 10.99 10.20 -3.43
C ASP A 56 9.95 10.17 -2.31
N ILE A 57 10.42 9.90 -1.09
CA ILE A 57 9.56 9.87 0.08
C ILE A 57 9.23 11.27 0.58
N GLU A 58 10.15 12.24 0.45
CA GLU A 58 9.98 13.60 0.96
C GLU A 58 8.88 14.29 0.16
N ASP A 59 8.95 14.23 -1.17
CA ASP A 59 7.89 14.73 -2.06
C ASP A 59 6.52 14.12 -1.73
N PHE A 60 6.50 12.81 -1.43
CA PHE A 60 5.27 12.11 -1.09
C PHE A 60 4.70 12.56 0.26
N GLU A 61 5.52 12.62 1.30
CA GLU A 61 5.10 13.01 2.66
C GLU A 61 4.68 14.49 2.74
N GLU A 62 5.39 15.39 2.05
CA GLU A 62 5.13 16.83 2.14
C GLU A 62 3.88 17.26 1.35
N SER A 63 3.71 16.72 0.14
CA SER A 63 2.71 17.24 -0.81
C SER A 63 1.60 16.23 -1.12
N SER A 64 1.97 15.00 -1.47
CA SER A 64 1.04 14.04 -2.05
C SER A 64 0.12 13.40 -1.02
N ILE A 65 0.63 13.10 0.20
CA ILE A 65 -0.19 12.54 1.28
C ILE A 65 -1.34 13.47 1.61
N SER A 66 -1.06 14.76 1.81
CA SER A 66 -2.07 15.76 2.21
C SER A 66 -3.14 15.91 1.14
N GLU A 67 -2.73 16.05 -0.12
CA GLU A 67 -3.64 16.21 -1.25
C GLU A 67 -4.54 14.98 -1.44
N LEU A 68 -3.97 13.76 -1.41
CA LEU A 68 -4.73 12.52 -1.52
C LEU A 68 -5.66 12.29 -0.33
N SER A 69 -5.21 12.64 0.88
CA SER A 69 -6.04 12.55 2.09
C SER A 69 -7.24 13.48 2.00
N SER A 70 -7.06 14.70 1.48
CA SER A 70 -8.15 15.65 1.26
C SER A 70 -9.11 15.19 0.16
N LEU A 71 -8.57 14.70 -0.97
CA LEU A 71 -9.35 14.30 -2.14
C LEU A 71 -10.28 13.12 -1.87
N PHE A 72 -9.87 12.21 -1.00
CA PHE A 72 -10.57 10.96 -0.72
C PHE A 72 -11.08 10.83 0.73
N ASP A 73 -10.80 11.82 1.59
CA ASP A 73 -11.08 11.81 3.04
C ASP A 73 -10.48 10.57 3.72
N LEU A 74 -9.17 10.41 3.55
CA LEU A 74 -8.41 9.22 3.98
C LEU A 74 -7.51 9.50 5.18
N LYS A 75 -7.21 8.42 5.90
CA LYS A 75 -6.09 8.35 6.85
C LYS A 75 -5.12 7.27 6.38
N TRP A 76 -3.84 7.52 6.56
CA TRP A 76 -2.78 6.62 6.10
C TRP A 76 -2.13 5.91 7.29
N ASP A 77 -1.98 4.60 7.15
CA ASP A 77 -1.14 3.79 8.01
C ASP A 77 0.25 3.67 7.36
N ARG A 78 1.29 4.04 8.10
CA ARG A 78 2.68 4.04 7.63
C ARG A 78 3.41 2.80 8.13
N SER A 79 4.10 2.11 7.23
CA SER A 79 4.96 0.96 7.50
C SER A 79 6.35 1.18 6.92
N ILE A 80 7.39 0.81 7.66
CA ILE A 80 8.78 0.84 7.19
C ILE A 80 9.29 -0.59 7.12
N GLU A 81 9.78 -0.98 5.96
CA GLU A 81 10.52 -2.22 5.74
C GLU A 81 11.95 -1.93 5.28
N LYS A 82 12.76 -2.98 5.11
CA LYS A 82 14.21 -2.91 4.93
C LYS A 82 14.69 -1.90 3.89
N ASP A 83 13.97 -1.73 2.79
CA ASP A 83 14.33 -0.89 1.65
C ASP A 83 13.19 0.00 1.13
N THR A 84 12.03 -0.06 1.79
CA THR A 84 10.79 0.52 1.27
C THR A 84 9.95 1.05 2.40
N ILE A 85 9.32 2.21 2.20
CA ILE A 85 8.35 2.77 3.11
C ILE A 85 7.01 2.72 2.40
N SER A 86 6.00 2.17 3.06
CA SER A 86 4.68 1.99 2.47
C SER A 86 3.61 2.68 3.28
N TYR A 87 2.66 3.28 2.58
CA TYR A 87 1.48 3.92 3.14
C TYR A 87 0.27 3.19 2.62
N TYR A 88 -0.60 2.80 3.56
CA TYR A 88 -1.81 2.06 3.28
C TYR A 88 -3.00 2.89 3.70
N SER A 89 -4.01 2.91 2.85
CA SER A 89 -5.32 3.43 3.22
C SER A 89 -6.41 2.60 2.56
N TYR A 90 -7.59 2.65 3.14
CA TYR A 90 -8.76 2.00 2.58
C TYR A 90 -9.96 2.92 2.66
N MET A 91 -10.79 2.86 1.62
CA MET A 91 -12.10 3.51 1.62
C MET A 91 -13.18 2.56 1.16
N ASN A 92 -14.38 2.81 1.66
CA ASN A 92 -15.59 2.20 1.12
C ASN A 92 -16.35 3.25 0.31
N LYS A 93 -16.27 3.12 -1.02
CA LYS A 93 -16.93 4.05 -1.95
C LYS A 93 -17.51 3.28 -3.11
N TYR A 94 -18.63 3.77 -3.66
CA TYR A 94 -19.30 3.12 -4.79
C TYR A 94 -19.67 1.64 -4.54
N LYS A 95 -19.91 1.26 -3.27
CA LYS A 95 -20.15 -0.14 -2.83
C LYS A 95 -18.97 -1.06 -3.17
N ARG A 96 -17.74 -0.55 -3.07
CA ARG A 96 -16.48 -1.27 -3.25
C ARG A 96 -15.55 -0.93 -2.11
N ILE A 97 -14.75 -1.91 -1.72
CA ILE A 97 -13.58 -1.66 -0.88
C ILE A 97 -12.44 -1.28 -1.82
N ILE A 98 -11.85 -0.12 -1.58
CA ILE A 98 -10.75 0.39 -2.39
C ILE A 98 -9.56 0.52 -1.45
N SER A 99 -8.52 -0.26 -1.73
CA SER A 99 -7.25 -0.25 -1.01
C SER A 99 -6.24 0.54 -1.81
N LEU A 100 -5.65 1.55 -1.18
CA LEU A 100 -4.59 2.39 -1.74
C LEU A 100 -3.30 2.03 -1.02
N THR A 101 -2.31 1.63 -1.80
CA THR A 101 -0.97 1.33 -1.31
C THR A 101 0.01 2.19 -2.08
N VAL A 102 0.74 3.06 -1.39
CA VAL A 102 1.86 3.81 -1.97
C VAL A 102 3.14 3.28 -1.38
N SER A 103 4.07 2.85 -2.23
CA SER A 103 5.41 2.44 -1.84
C SER A 103 6.41 3.49 -2.30
N ALA A 104 7.08 4.11 -1.33
CA ALA A 104 8.13 5.09 -1.51
C ALA A 104 9.50 4.46 -1.26
N LYS A 105 10.47 4.85 -2.07
CA LYS A 105 11.88 4.56 -1.78
C LYS A 105 12.51 5.72 -1.02
N PRO A 106 13.38 5.43 -0.04
CA PRO A 106 14.27 6.44 0.52
C PRO A 106 15.14 7.05 -0.58
N THR A 107 15.38 8.36 -0.49
CA THR A 107 16.27 9.14 -1.35
C THR A 107 17.73 8.97 -0.92
N ASP A 108 18.67 9.68 -1.56
CA ASP A 108 20.05 9.72 -1.07
C ASP A 108 20.19 10.54 0.23
N SER A 109 19.30 11.53 0.43
CA SER A 109 19.17 12.39 1.63
C SER A 109 18.49 11.67 2.79
N CYS A 110 17.51 10.81 2.54
CA CYS A 110 16.82 10.02 3.57
C CYS A 110 17.21 8.55 3.52
N LYS A 111 17.66 7.96 4.62
CA LYS A 111 18.06 6.54 4.69
C LYS A 111 17.24 5.77 5.72
N ILE A 112 17.01 4.48 5.44
CA ILE A 112 16.40 3.56 6.39
C ILE A 112 17.49 2.94 7.27
N ILE A 113 17.40 3.20 8.57
CA ILE A 113 18.31 2.67 9.59
C ILE A 113 17.68 1.43 10.22
N ARG A 114 18.43 0.33 10.24
CA ARG A 114 18.05 -0.95 10.85
C ARG A 114 18.65 -1.06 12.26
N ILE A 115 17.80 -1.06 13.28
CA ILE A 115 18.21 -1.16 14.69
C ILE A 115 17.91 -2.57 15.21
N PRO A 116 18.91 -3.33 15.68
CA PRO A 116 18.67 -4.60 16.36
C PRO A 116 18.05 -4.37 17.75
N THR A 117 16.92 -5.02 18.02
CA THR A 117 16.18 -4.93 19.30
C THR A 117 16.15 -6.24 20.09
N GLY A 118 16.70 -7.31 19.52
CA GLY A 118 16.77 -8.62 20.19
C GLY A 118 17.53 -8.59 21.53
N LYS A 119 17.04 -9.36 22.51
CA LYS A 119 17.71 -9.52 23.82
C LYS A 119 18.83 -10.54 23.71
N THR A 120 20.06 -10.15 24.03
CA THR A 120 21.17 -11.10 24.18
C THR A 120 21.09 -11.80 25.54
N LYS A 121 20.84 -13.11 25.58
CA LYS A 121 21.02 -13.93 26.80
C LYS A 121 22.44 -14.52 26.81
N GLN A 122 23.24 -14.11 27.80
CA GLN A 122 24.52 -14.77 28.07
C GLN A 122 24.29 -15.93 29.03
N VAL A 123 24.47 -17.16 28.56
CA VAL A 123 24.51 -18.36 29.41
C VAL A 123 25.95 -18.86 29.43
N THR A 124 26.44 -19.23 30.61
CA THR A 124 27.83 -19.56 30.94
C THR A 124 28.53 -20.38 29.83
N LYS A 125 29.40 -19.70 29.05
CA LYS A 125 30.20 -20.18 27.90
C LYS A 125 29.55 -20.29 26.51
N THR A 126 28.25 -20.02 26.34
CA THR A 126 27.61 -20.00 25.01
C THR A 126 26.69 -18.79 24.87
N ILE A 127 26.99 -17.92 23.90
CA ILE A 127 26.08 -16.85 23.49
C ILE A 127 25.02 -17.50 22.60
N ILE A 128 23.81 -17.69 23.12
CA ILE A 128 22.66 -18.06 22.30
C ILE A 128 22.05 -16.75 21.81
N VAL A 129 22.27 -16.45 20.54
CA VAL A 129 21.58 -15.33 19.87
C VAL A 129 20.17 -15.82 19.57
N GLU A 130 19.17 -15.38 20.36
CA GLU A 130 17.76 -15.46 19.95
C GLU A 130 17.62 -14.72 18.60
N GLU A 131 16.75 -15.18 17.69
CA GLU A 131 16.58 -14.55 16.37
C GLU A 131 16.53 -13.03 16.53
N ALA A 132 17.41 -12.32 15.82
CA ALA A 132 17.54 -10.89 16.00
C ALA A 132 16.24 -10.22 15.52
N GLU A 133 15.51 -9.64 16.46
CA GLU A 133 14.42 -8.71 16.17
C GLU A 133 15.03 -7.37 15.72
N PHE A 134 14.39 -6.72 14.75
CA PHE A 134 14.84 -5.44 14.20
C PHE A 134 13.70 -4.45 14.11
N GLU A 135 13.99 -3.21 14.46
CA GLU A 135 13.16 -2.04 14.16
C GLU A 135 13.81 -1.24 13.04
N TYR A 136 12.99 -0.52 12.27
CA TYR A 136 13.44 0.32 11.16
C TYR A 136 12.99 1.77 11.38
N LEU A 137 13.89 2.71 11.12
CA LEU A 137 13.67 4.15 11.27
C LEU A 137 14.14 4.88 10.01
N VAL A 138 13.62 6.08 9.78
CA VAL A 138 14.03 6.94 8.67
C VAL A 138 14.83 8.10 9.25
N GLU A 139 16.03 8.31 8.72
CA GLU A 139 16.89 9.43 9.07
C GLU A 139 17.19 10.22 7.79
N CYS A 140 16.77 11.49 7.77
CA CYS A 140 17.02 12.42 6.68
C CYS A 140 18.07 13.43 7.13
N SER A 141 19.06 13.70 6.27
CA SER A 141 20.06 14.73 6.49
C SER A 141 19.76 15.95 5.61
N ASP A 142 19.77 17.12 6.23
CA ASP A 142 19.80 18.39 5.49
C ASP A 142 21.21 18.51 4.86
N ASP A 143 21.30 18.39 3.53
CA ASP A 143 22.52 18.71 2.78
C ASP A 143 22.79 20.24 2.75
#